data_AF-A0A165ZF49-F1
#
_entry.id   AF-A0A165ZF49-F1
#
_cell.length_a   1.000
_cell.length_b   1.000
_cell.length_c   1.000
_cell.angle_alpha   90.00
_cell.angle_beta   90.00
_cell.angle_gamma   90.00
#
_symmetry.space_group_name_H-M   'P 1'
#
loop_
_entity.id
_entity.type
_entity.pdbx_description
1 polymer ?
#
loop_
_entity_poly.entity_id
_entity_poly.type
_entity_poly.pdbx_seq_one_letter_code
_entity_poly.pdbx_strand_id
1 'polypeptide(L)'
;VYTLGREPACDIYLPGLKISNEHCILSWNGKEDNDAVISIQDTSCNGIWINGRRIDPSPSAHILRDGNEVAFSTPLPEQDPGEDYRYIFRMLVGDMVTVGLNAHYDLVHELGHGSFATVMKAHRRDTGTWCAVKIIHRTTKDELVSLMREIAILRSLEHDNICALRECFFPDSDAHLVLELVEGGDLLDYIWEGNGLCEYLAQDIAKQVCSAVAYMHGRRVVHRDLKPENILLSKDKAIAKVADFGIAKFLDDTAQMPRVCGTPTYLAPEVFSGGVPGYDHLVDSWSLGVIVFCMLANCTPFIEDESLPIARRIVHRKVDWKRLDRGNHEVSPLDFVARLLVSNPRTRMTAAEALNHPWL
;
A
#
# COMPACT_ATOMS: atom_id res chain seq x y z
N VAL A 1 -6.64 -16.95 36.34
CA VAL A 1 -7.74 -16.35 35.57
C VAL A 1 -7.83 -14.91 36.02
N TYR A 2 -8.01 -13.97 35.08
CA TYR A 2 -8.10 -12.54 35.34
C TYR A 2 -9.36 -11.98 34.68
N THR A 3 -10.06 -11.12 35.39
CA THR A 3 -11.27 -10.44 34.94
C THR A 3 -10.94 -9.03 34.47
N LEU A 4 -11.58 -8.59 33.40
CA LEU A 4 -11.34 -7.30 32.77
C LEU A 4 -12.68 -6.59 32.56
N GLY A 5 -12.81 -5.34 32.97
CA GLY A 5 -14.07 -4.62 32.80
C GLY A 5 -14.14 -3.27 33.49
N ARG A 6 -15.33 -2.66 33.43
CA ARG A 6 -15.62 -1.34 34.01
C ARG A 6 -15.93 -1.41 35.50
N GLU A 7 -16.10 -2.60 36.07
CA GLU A 7 -16.27 -2.72 37.51
C GLU A 7 -14.92 -2.58 38.21
N PRO A 8 -14.78 -1.70 39.24
CA PRO A 8 -13.52 -1.55 39.97
C PRO A 8 -13.03 -2.82 40.68
N ALA A 9 -13.90 -3.83 40.81
CA ALA A 9 -13.55 -5.14 41.36
C ALA A 9 -12.87 -6.08 40.35
N CYS A 10 -12.88 -5.76 39.05
CA CYS A 10 -12.14 -6.52 38.05
C CYS A 10 -10.63 -6.40 38.29
N ASP A 11 -9.89 -7.46 37.96
CA ASP A 11 -8.42 -7.46 38.08
C ASP A 11 -7.77 -6.37 37.22
N ILE A 12 -8.36 -6.09 36.05
CA ILE A 12 -7.96 -5.00 35.16
C ILE A 12 -9.16 -4.08 34.93
N TYR A 13 -9.04 -2.84 35.44
CA TYR A 13 -10.08 -1.83 35.40
C TYR A 13 -9.98 -0.97 34.13
N LEU A 14 -11.05 -0.95 33.33
CA LEU A 14 -11.21 -0.12 32.14
C LEU A 14 -12.44 0.80 32.30
N PRO A 15 -12.26 2.11 32.60
CA PRO A 15 -13.37 2.99 33.00
C PRO A 15 -14.36 3.38 31.88
N GLY A 16 -14.08 3.02 30.63
CA GLY A 16 -14.81 3.48 29.45
C GLY A 16 -16.30 3.16 29.48
N LEU A 17 -17.12 4.09 29.00
CA LEU A 17 -18.57 3.92 29.02
C LEU A 17 -19.05 2.78 28.12
N LYS A 18 -18.27 2.46 27.08
CA LYS A 18 -18.51 1.36 26.15
C LYS A 18 -18.04 0.00 26.68
N ILE A 19 -17.40 -0.04 27.86
CA ILE A 19 -16.93 -1.27 28.48
C ILE A 19 -18.00 -1.83 29.43
N SER A 20 -18.33 -3.12 29.28
CA SER A 20 -19.21 -3.85 30.20
C SER A 20 -18.59 -3.98 31.59
N ASN A 21 -19.41 -4.14 32.63
CA ASN A 21 -18.92 -4.25 34.02
C ASN A 21 -17.90 -5.39 34.16
N GLU A 22 -18.20 -6.58 33.63
CA GLU A 22 -17.26 -7.66 33.35
C GLU A 22 -17.25 -7.90 31.83
N HIS A 23 -16.20 -7.41 31.16
CA HIS A 23 -16.10 -7.40 29.70
C HIS A 23 -15.47 -8.69 29.16
N CYS A 24 -14.45 -9.20 29.84
CA CYS A 24 -13.82 -10.45 29.44
C CYS A 24 -13.13 -11.18 30.58
N ILE A 25 -12.83 -12.44 30.33
CA ILE A 25 -12.05 -13.30 31.21
C ILE A 25 -10.81 -13.78 30.46
N LEU A 26 -9.63 -13.53 31.04
CA LEU A 26 -8.34 -14.03 30.57
C LEU A 26 -7.93 -15.27 31.38
N SER A 27 -7.63 -16.37 30.70
CA SER A 27 -7.20 -17.62 31.32
C SER A 27 -5.79 -17.99 30.86
N TRP A 28 -4.96 -18.43 31.80
CA TRP A 28 -3.61 -18.94 31.54
C TRP A 28 -3.55 -20.42 31.92
N ASN A 29 -2.91 -21.24 31.07
CA ASN A 29 -2.74 -22.66 31.33
C ASN A 29 -1.69 -23.00 32.40
N GLY A 30 -1.03 -22.00 33.01
CA GLY A 30 -0.07 -22.18 34.11
C GLY A 30 1.33 -22.64 33.67
N LYS A 31 1.62 -22.68 32.36
CA LYS A 31 2.95 -23.01 31.84
C LYS A 31 3.79 -21.76 31.62
N GLU A 32 5.07 -21.84 32.00
CA GLU A 32 6.06 -20.76 31.89
C GLU A 32 7.11 -21.01 30.78
N ASP A 33 6.80 -21.88 29.83
CA ASP A 33 7.66 -22.24 28.69
C ASP A 33 6.97 -21.95 27.35
N ASN A 34 7.51 -22.46 26.25
CA ASN A 34 6.94 -22.27 24.91
C ASN A 34 5.54 -22.91 24.73
N ASP A 35 5.06 -23.69 25.69
CA ASP A 35 3.69 -24.21 25.70
C ASP A 35 2.73 -23.30 26.50
N ALA A 36 3.16 -22.10 26.92
CA ALA A 36 2.29 -21.12 27.56
C ALA A 36 1.13 -20.74 26.62
N VAL A 37 -0.10 -20.89 27.09
CA VAL A 37 -1.31 -20.53 26.35
C VAL A 37 -2.13 -19.58 27.21
N ILE A 38 -2.42 -18.40 26.64
CA ILE A 38 -3.40 -17.46 27.17
C ILE A 38 -4.64 -17.51 26.28
N SER A 39 -5.82 -17.57 26.88
CA SER A 39 -7.09 -17.48 26.18
C SER A 39 -7.95 -16.35 26.72
N ILE A 40 -8.78 -15.78 25.85
CA ILE A 40 -9.75 -14.72 26.15
C ILE A 40 -11.16 -15.23 25.91
N GLN A 41 -12.05 -14.95 26.85
CA GLN A 41 -13.47 -15.25 26.76
C GLN A 41 -14.24 -13.93 26.80
N ASP A 42 -15.12 -13.72 25.82
CA ASP A 42 -15.97 -12.53 25.74
C ASP A 42 -17.23 -12.72 26.61
N THR A 43 -17.40 -11.85 27.60
CA THR A 43 -18.59 -11.79 28.48
C THR A 43 -19.36 -10.49 28.30
N SER A 44 -19.00 -9.69 27.30
CA SER A 44 -19.46 -8.33 27.12
C SER A 44 -20.73 -8.21 26.30
N CYS A 45 -21.42 -7.08 26.43
CA CYS A 45 -22.54 -6.72 25.55
C CYS A 45 -22.06 -6.19 24.19
N ASN A 46 -20.95 -5.44 24.19
CA ASN A 46 -20.48 -4.70 23.02
C ASN A 46 -19.49 -5.49 22.16
N GLY A 47 -18.91 -6.56 22.67
CA GLY A 47 -18.04 -7.47 21.93
C GLY A 47 -16.55 -7.18 22.07
N ILE A 48 -15.76 -8.18 21.70
CA ILE A 48 -14.31 -8.12 21.58
C ILE A 48 -13.90 -8.41 20.14
N TRP A 49 -12.91 -7.68 19.64
CA TRP A 49 -12.32 -7.91 18.33
C TRP A 49 -10.85 -8.28 18.48
N ILE A 50 -10.44 -9.33 17.78
CA ILE A 50 -9.04 -9.71 17.63
C ILE A 50 -8.64 -9.45 16.19
N ASN A 51 -7.66 -8.56 15.98
CA ASN A 51 -7.18 -8.15 14.66
C ASN A 51 -8.34 -7.70 13.74
N GLY A 52 -9.26 -6.89 14.27
CA GLY A 52 -10.44 -6.38 13.55
C GLY A 52 -11.58 -7.37 13.34
N ARG A 53 -11.46 -8.64 13.75
CA ARG A 53 -12.52 -9.66 13.65
C ARG A 53 -13.18 -9.88 15.01
N ARG A 54 -14.51 -9.76 15.05
CA ARG A 54 -15.29 -10.00 16.28
C ARG A 54 -15.18 -11.47 16.67
N ILE A 55 -14.90 -11.75 17.93
CA ILE A 55 -14.92 -13.12 18.47
C ILE A 55 -16.33 -13.49 18.95
N ASP A 56 -16.64 -14.78 18.96
CA ASP A 56 -17.95 -15.24 19.37
C ASP A 56 -18.14 -15.10 20.89
N PRO A 57 -19.28 -14.53 21.37
CA PRO A 57 -19.59 -14.38 22.80
C PRO A 57 -20.00 -15.71 23.49
N SER A 58 -19.56 -16.84 22.94
CA SER A 58 -19.84 -18.20 23.40
C SER A 58 -18.94 -18.57 24.61
N PRO A 59 -19.25 -19.61 25.41
CA PRO A 59 -18.31 -20.16 26.41
C PRO A 59 -16.94 -20.61 25.83
N SER A 60 -16.78 -20.58 24.51
CA SER A 60 -15.53 -20.87 23.81
C SER A 60 -14.48 -19.78 24.06
N ALA A 61 -13.44 -20.12 24.82
CA ALA A 61 -12.27 -19.26 24.96
C ALA A 61 -11.44 -19.25 23.65
N HIS A 62 -11.00 -18.07 23.23
CA HIS A 62 -10.17 -17.86 22.04
C HIS A 62 -8.70 -17.73 22.45
N ILE A 63 -7.78 -18.41 21.76
CA ILE A 63 -6.35 -18.33 22.07
C ILE A 63 -5.79 -16.98 21.62
N LEU A 64 -5.16 -16.25 22.55
CA LEU A 64 -4.40 -15.04 22.26
C LEU A 64 -2.98 -15.42 21.82
N ARG A 65 -2.54 -14.85 20.70
CA ARG A 65 -1.18 -15.00 20.17
C ARG A 65 -0.42 -13.68 20.34
N ASP A 66 0.88 -13.76 20.57
CA ASP A 66 1.75 -12.57 20.64
C ASP A 66 1.52 -11.66 19.42
N GLY A 67 1.33 -10.36 19.66
CA GLY A 67 1.04 -9.38 18.62
C GLY A 67 -0.45 -9.19 18.28
N ASN A 68 -1.36 -10.02 18.80
CA ASN A 68 -2.80 -9.80 18.60
C ASN A 68 -3.24 -8.43 19.11
N GLU A 69 -3.88 -7.64 18.23
CA GLU A 69 -4.62 -6.45 18.63
C GLU A 69 -5.97 -6.87 19.17
N VAL A 70 -6.20 -6.59 20.44
CA VAL A 70 -7.45 -6.84 21.16
C VAL A 70 -8.14 -5.51 21.35
N ALA A 71 -9.28 -5.34 20.70
CA ALA A 71 -10.14 -4.18 20.83
C ALA A 71 -11.38 -4.52 21.64
N PHE A 72 -11.65 -3.73 22.68
CA PHE A 72 -12.86 -3.85 23.48
C PHE A 72 -13.88 -2.83 22.96
N SER A 73 -15.11 -3.27 22.69
CA SER A 73 -16.27 -2.48 22.23
C SER A 73 -16.38 -2.04 20.75
N THR A 74 -15.28 -1.75 20.05
CA THR A 74 -15.33 -1.34 18.62
C THR A 74 -14.12 -1.88 17.83
N PRO A 75 -14.28 -2.25 16.55
CA PRO A 75 -13.16 -2.62 15.68
C PRO A 75 -12.37 -1.43 15.15
N LEU A 76 -12.94 -0.23 15.20
CA LEU A 76 -12.36 0.98 14.61
C LEU A 76 -11.78 1.89 15.70
N PRO A 77 -10.69 2.64 15.40
CA PRO A 77 -10.19 3.68 16.28
C PRO A 77 -11.29 4.65 16.72
N GLU A 78 -11.42 4.88 18.02
CA GLU A 78 -12.27 5.94 18.54
C GLU A 78 -11.63 7.31 18.30
N GLN A 79 -12.46 8.34 18.10
CA GLN A 79 -11.98 9.71 17.94
C GLN A 79 -11.48 10.31 19.26
N ASP A 80 -12.03 9.84 20.38
CA ASP A 80 -11.57 10.17 21.73
C ASP A 80 -10.58 9.09 22.22
N PRO A 81 -9.29 9.41 22.37
CA PRO A 81 -8.30 8.47 22.88
C PRO A 81 -8.62 7.92 24.27
N GLY A 82 -9.40 8.64 25.09
CA GLY A 82 -9.81 8.20 26.42
C GLY A 82 -10.84 7.06 26.40
N GLU A 83 -11.48 6.81 25.26
CA GLU A 83 -12.45 5.75 25.05
C GLU A 83 -11.92 4.63 24.12
N ASP A 84 -10.66 4.72 23.70
CA ASP A 84 -10.04 3.76 22.78
C ASP A 84 -9.33 2.62 23.53
N TYR A 85 -10.08 1.57 23.85
CA TYR A 85 -9.57 0.40 24.58
C TYR A 85 -9.02 -0.67 23.63
N ARG A 86 -7.91 -0.33 22.97
CA ARG A 86 -7.20 -1.23 22.06
C ARG A 86 -5.80 -1.52 22.57
N TYR A 87 -5.46 -2.80 22.66
CA TYR A 87 -4.19 -3.26 23.24
C TYR A 87 -3.55 -4.32 22.36
N ILE A 88 -2.22 -4.34 22.34
CA ILE A 88 -1.47 -5.44 21.73
C ILE A 88 -1.14 -6.46 22.82
N PHE A 89 -1.65 -7.68 22.68
CA PHE A 89 -1.32 -8.77 23.59
C PHE A 89 0.14 -9.19 23.44
N ARG A 90 0.82 -9.35 24.59
CA ARG A 90 2.25 -9.72 24.68
C ARG A 90 2.44 -10.97 25.51
N MET A 91 3.10 -11.96 24.93
CA MET A 91 3.57 -13.12 25.69
C MET A 91 5.01 -12.89 26.12
N LEU A 92 5.22 -12.66 27.41
CA LEU A 92 6.55 -12.39 28.00
C LEU A 92 7.30 -13.67 28.39
N VAL A 93 6.71 -14.83 28.13
CA VAL A 93 7.12 -16.15 28.58
C VAL A 93 7.43 -17.00 27.35
N GLY A 94 8.51 -17.78 27.41
CA GLY A 94 9.11 -18.44 26.25
C GLY A 94 10.34 -17.69 25.73
N ASP A 95 11.11 -18.32 24.85
CA ASP A 95 12.26 -17.65 24.24
C ASP A 95 11.76 -16.39 23.53
N MET A 96 12.12 -15.20 24.05
CA MET A 96 11.94 -13.97 23.28
C MET A 96 12.58 -14.23 21.93
N VAL A 97 11.81 -14.12 20.85
CA VAL A 97 12.35 -14.26 19.51
C VAL A 97 13.42 -13.18 19.36
N THR A 98 14.70 -13.54 19.51
CA THR A 98 15.81 -12.58 19.54
C THR A 98 16.32 -12.24 18.14
N VAL A 99 15.80 -12.91 17.11
CA VAL A 99 16.25 -12.78 15.72
C VAL A 99 15.04 -12.70 14.79
N GLY A 100 15.13 -11.87 13.76
CA GLY A 100 14.10 -11.76 12.73
C GLY A 100 13.05 -10.70 13.02
N LEU A 101 12.02 -10.65 12.18
CA LEU A 101 11.00 -9.59 12.20
C LEU A 101 10.32 -9.45 13.58
N ASN A 102 9.91 -10.58 14.18
CA ASN A 102 9.16 -10.60 15.44
C ASN A 102 9.98 -10.15 16.66
N ALA A 103 11.31 -10.04 16.52
CA ALA A 103 12.17 -9.45 17.55
C ALA A 103 11.95 -7.94 17.70
N HIS A 104 11.59 -7.27 16.60
CA HIS A 104 11.55 -5.81 16.49
C HIS A 104 10.16 -5.26 16.18
N TYR A 105 9.29 -6.06 15.58
CA TYR A 105 8.00 -5.65 15.03
C TYR A 105 6.87 -6.57 15.45
N ASP A 106 5.68 -5.99 15.56
CA ASP A 106 4.45 -6.71 15.88
C ASP A 106 3.47 -6.58 14.75
N LEU A 107 3.18 -7.71 14.14
CA LEU A 107 2.16 -7.80 13.10
C LEU A 107 0.78 -7.73 13.74
N VAL A 108 -0.06 -6.83 13.24
CA VAL A 108 -1.37 -6.50 13.80
C VAL A 108 -2.46 -7.15 12.95
N HIS A 109 -2.85 -6.52 11.84
CA HIS A 109 -3.87 -7.03 10.92
C HIS A 109 -3.42 -6.86 9.47
N GLU A 110 -4.06 -7.61 8.59
CA GLU A 110 -3.81 -7.57 7.15
C GLU A 110 -4.36 -6.27 6.55
N LEU A 111 -3.51 -5.56 5.81
CA LEU A 111 -3.88 -4.38 5.01
C LEU A 111 -4.29 -4.78 3.59
N GLY A 112 -3.73 -5.87 3.08
CA GLY A 112 -4.10 -6.41 1.77
C GLY A 112 -3.38 -7.71 1.46
N HIS A 113 -3.91 -8.46 0.50
CA HIS A 113 -3.38 -9.74 0.06
C HIS A 113 -3.37 -9.83 -1.47
N GLY A 114 -2.24 -10.23 -2.02
CA GLY A 114 -2.06 -10.55 -3.43
C GLY A 114 -1.57 -11.98 -3.62
N SER A 115 -1.44 -12.41 -4.88
CA SER A 115 -1.12 -13.80 -5.22
C SER A 115 0.21 -14.32 -4.66
N PHE A 116 1.17 -13.43 -4.38
CA PHE A 116 2.53 -13.78 -3.95
C PHE A 116 2.98 -13.04 -2.68
N ALA A 117 2.15 -12.12 -2.17
CA ALA A 117 2.51 -11.32 -1.02
C ALA A 117 1.29 -10.94 -0.17
N THR A 118 1.49 -10.90 1.14
CA THR A 118 0.52 -10.40 2.11
C THR A 118 1.10 -9.15 2.78
N VAL A 119 0.34 -8.06 2.85
CA VAL A 119 0.77 -6.82 3.50
C VAL A 119 0.08 -6.71 4.85
N MET A 120 0.87 -6.65 5.92
CA MET A 120 0.38 -6.54 7.29
C MET A 120 0.67 -5.15 7.85
N LYS A 121 -0.26 -4.55 8.59
CA LYS A 121 0.04 -3.42 9.47
C LYS A 121 0.90 -3.94 10.61
N ALA A 122 1.96 -3.24 10.94
CA ALA A 122 2.83 -3.61 12.04
C ALA A 122 3.28 -2.40 12.84
N HIS A 123 3.74 -2.67 14.06
CA HIS A 123 4.20 -1.67 14.99
C HIS A 123 5.61 -2.01 15.47
N ARG A 124 6.53 -1.05 15.42
CA ARG A 124 7.92 -1.24 15.87
C ARG A 124 8.00 -1.13 17.40
N ARG A 125 8.53 -2.17 18.05
CA ARG A 125 8.52 -2.35 19.52
C ARG A 125 9.23 -1.24 20.29
N ASP A 126 10.40 -0.81 19.81
CA ASP A 126 11.28 0.15 20.50
C ASP A 126 10.79 1.61 20.42
N THR A 127 10.15 1.99 19.31
CA THR A 127 9.85 3.39 18.97
C THR A 127 8.37 3.71 18.99
N GLY A 128 7.49 2.71 18.96
CA GLY A 128 6.05 2.98 18.84
C GLY A 128 5.57 3.19 17.39
N THR A 129 6.46 3.08 16.41
CA THR A 129 6.20 3.58 15.05
C THR A 129 5.43 2.55 14.23
N TRP A 130 4.34 2.98 13.59
CA TRP A 130 3.60 2.17 12.63
C TRP A 130 4.36 1.98 11.30
N CYS A 131 4.24 0.79 10.72
CA CYS A 131 4.80 0.40 9.44
C CYS A 131 3.87 -0.58 8.70
N ALA A 132 4.15 -0.80 7.42
CA ALA A 132 3.56 -1.87 6.63
C ALA A 132 4.62 -2.96 6.39
N VAL A 133 4.28 -4.22 6.59
CA VAL A 133 5.18 -5.35 6.34
C VAL A 133 4.66 -6.15 5.17
N LYS A 134 5.36 -6.08 4.03
CA LYS A 134 5.08 -6.90 2.84
C LYS A 134 5.79 -8.25 3.04
N ILE A 135 5.00 -9.29 3.30
CA ILE A 135 5.43 -10.68 3.46
C ILE A 135 5.31 -11.36 2.10
N ILE A 136 6.43 -11.77 1.52
CA ILE A 136 6.49 -12.45 0.22
C ILE A 136 6.77 -13.92 0.48
N HIS A 137 5.84 -14.78 0.03
CA HIS A 137 5.92 -16.22 0.29
C HIS A 137 6.70 -16.93 -0.81
N ARG A 138 7.65 -17.79 -0.42
CA ARG A 138 8.37 -18.74 -1.30
C ARG A 138 9.01 -18.12 -2.54
N THR A 139 10.22 -17.58 -2.39
CA THR A 139 11.03 -17.16 -3.54
C THR A 139 11.76 -18.34 -4.19
N THR A 140 11.41 -18.71 -5.41
CA THR A 140 12.32 -19.41 -6.33
C THR A 140 13.60 -18.60 -6.52
N LYS A 141 14.67 -19.20 -7.08
CA LYS A 141 15.92 -18.47 -7.33
C LYS A 141 15.72 -17.22 -8.18
N ASP A 142 14.86 -17.30 -9.21
CA ASP A 142 14.59 -16.17 -10.11
C ASP A 142 13.77 -15.08 -9.40
N GLU A 143 12.79 -15.46 -8.58
CA GLU A 143 12.02 -14.52 -7.75
C GLU A 143 12.91 -13.85 -6.69
N LEU A 144 13.87 -14.58 -6.11
CA LEU A 144 14.82 -14.01 -5.16
C LEU A 144 15.71 -12.96 -5.83
N VAL A 145 16.17 -13.21 -7.07
CA VAL A 145 16.93 -12.22 -7.84
C VAL A 145 16.08 -10.98 -8.13
N SER A 146 14.81 -11.16 -8.50
CA SER A 146 13.88 -10.03 -8.71
C SER A 146 13.64 -9.25 -7.43
N LEU A 147 13.47 -9.95 -6.31
CA LEU A 147 13.26 -9.34 -5.01
C LEU A 147 14.50 -8.58 -4.52
N MET A 148 15.70 -9.14 -4.67
CA MET A 148 16.94 -8.45 -4.30
C MET A 148 17.13 -7.19 -5.15
N ARG A 149 16.68 -7.21 -6.41
CA ARG A 149 16.61 -6.01 -7.25
C ARG A 149 15.62 -4.98 -6.70
N GLU A 150 14.39 -5.39 -6.35
CA GLU A 150 13.39 -4.50 -5.72
C GLU A 150 13.95 -3.84 -4.45
N ILE A 151 14.59 -4.62 -3.58
CA ILE A 151 15.23 -4.13 -2.35
C ILE A 151 16.37 -3.16 -2.65
N ALA A 152 17.23 -3.47 -3.64
CA ALA A 152 18.33 -2.59 -4.04
C ALA A 152 17.82 -1.25 -4.61
N ILE A 153 16.75 -1.30 -5.42
CA ILE A 153 16.08 -0.10 -5.94
C ILE A 153 15.53 0.71 -4.79
N LEU A 154 14.68 0.12 -3.94
CA LEU A 154 14.06 0.82 -2.81
C LEU A 154 15.09 1.46 -1.87
N ARG A 155 16.20 0.77 -1.57
CA ARG A 155 17.31 1.33 -0.76
C ARG A 155 18.03 2.50 -1.41
N SER A 156 18.00 2.60 -2.73
CA SER A 156 18.66 3.69 -3.47
C SER A 156 17.80 4.96 -3.61
N LEU A 157 16.52 4.87 -3.23
CA LEU A 157 15.54 5.94 -3.37
C LEU A 157 15.22 6.54 -1.99
N GLU A 158 15.16 7.88 -1.94
CA GLU A 158 14.93 8.68 -0.75
C GLU A 158 14.26 9.98 -1.20
N HIS A 159 12.93 10.00 -1.14
CA HIS A 159 12.12 11.11 -1.65
C HIS A 159 10.78 11.13 -0.92
N ASP A 160 10.28 12.32 -0.57
CA ASP A 160 9.05 12.47 0.22
C ASP A 160 7.82 11.80 -0.42
N ASN A 161 7.76 11.80 -1.75
CA ASN A 161 6.70 11.16 -2.54
C ASN A 161 7.01 9.71 -3.00
N ILE A 162 7.94 9.02 -2.35
CA ILE A 162 8.21 7.58 -2.57
C ILE A 162 8.07 6.85 -1.22
N CYS A 163 7.37 5.72 -1.22
CA CYS A 163 7.23 4.89 -0.02
C CYS A 163 8.58 4.27 0.36
N ALA A 164 9.07 4.59 1.56
CA ALA A 164 10.41 4.19 1.98
C ALA A 164 10.49 2.74 2.46
N LEU A 165 11.56 2.03 2.08
CA LEU A 165 11.95 0.77 2.70
C LEU A 165 12.79 1.04 3.95
N ARG A 166 12.33 0.58 5.09
CA ARG A 166 13.00 0.74 6.39
C ARG A 166 13.96 -0.41 6.66
N GLU A 167 13.45 -1.63 6.65
CA GLU A 167 14.19 -2.84 7.02
C GLU A 167 13.75 -4.04 6.19
N CYS A 168 14.59 -5.08 6.14
CA CYS A 168 14.24 -6.34 5.47
C CYS A 168 14.69 -7.53 6.32
N PHE A 169 13.86 -8.58 6.34
CA PHE A 169 14.14 -9.85 7.02
C PHE A 169 13.92 -11.00 6.04
N PHE A 170 14.73 -12.05 6.16
CA PHE A 170 14.66 -13.23 5.29
C PHE A 170 14.57 -14.52 6.13
N PRO A 171 13.42 -14.78 6.79
CA PRO A 171 13.22 -16.02 7.51
C PRO A 171 12.91 -17.18 6.56
N ASP A 172 13.64 -18.29 6.70
CA ASP A 172 13.42 -19.54 5.97
C ASP A 172 13.29 -19.37 4.45
N SER A 173 12.06 -19.48 3.90
CA SER A 173 11.73 -19.37 2.47
C SER A 173 10.93 -18.11 2.11
N ASP A 174 10.73 -17.22 3.08
CA ASP A 174 9.94 -16.00 2.93
C ASP A 174 10.84 -14.76 3.03
N ALA A 175 10.33 -13.64 2.55
CA ALA A 175 10.98 -12.35 2.69
C ALA A 175 10.00 -11.31 3.23
N HIS A 176 10.43 -10.55 4.23
CA HIS A 176 9.64 -9.51 4.86
C HIS A 176 10.28 -8.14 4.60
N LEU A 177 9.54 -7.25 3.96
CA LEU A 177 9.97 -5.88 3.71
C LEU A 177 9.18 -4.96 4.63
N VAL A 178 9.86 -4.28 5.53
CA VAL A 178 9.28 -3.27 6.40
C VAL A 178 9.29 -1.94 5.66
N LEU A 179 8.11 -1.48 5.28
CA LEU A 179 7.86 -0.27 4.52
C LEU A 179 7.26 0.82 5.43
N GLU A 180 7.39 2.06 5.00
CA GLU A 180 6.60 3.17 5.52
C GLU A 180 5.09 2.85 5.43
N LEU A 181 4.34 3.14 6.49
CA LEU A 181 2.89 3.04 6.47
C LEU A 181 2.29 4.36 5.96
N VAL A 182 1.44 4.27 4.93
CA VAL A 182 0.68 5.40 4.38
C VAL A 182 -0.80 5.11 4.59
N GLU A 183 -1.43 5.82 5.55
CA GLU A 183 -2.70 5.39 6.15
C GLU A 183 -3.98 5.78 5.38
N GLY A 184 -3.89 6.57 4.31
CA GLY A 184 -5.05 7.04 3.56
C GLY A 184 -5.51 6.11 2.43
N GLY A 185 -4.95 4.90 2.31
CA GLY A 185 -5.29 4.00 1.21
C GLY A 185 -4.70 4.43 -0.14
N ASP A 186 -5.17 3.85 -1.23
CA ASP A 186 -4.68 4.13 -2.58
C ASP A 186 -5.49 5.20 -3.33
N LEU A 187 -4.93 5.68 -4.44
CA LEU A 187 -5.52 6.70 -5.28
C LEU A 187 -6.70 6.18 -6.10
N LEU A 188 -6.77 4.88 -6.42
CA LEU A 188 -7.89 4.33 -7.20
C LEU A 188 -9.19 4.45 -6.42
N ASP A 189 -9.17 3.98 -5.17
CA ASP A 189 -10.32 4.08 -4.27
C ASP A 189 -10.73 5.53 -4.07
N TYR A 190 -9.76 6.45 -3.91
CA TYR A 190 -10.05 7.88 -3.78
C TYR A 190 -10.72 8.49 -5.01
N ILE A 191 -10.30 8.10 -6.21
CA ILE A 191 -10.95 8.52 -7.47
C ILE A 191 -12.39 7.99 -7.52
N TRP A 192 -12.61 6.72 -7.16
CA TRP A 192 -13.93 6.10 -7.21
C TRP A 192 -14.90 6.69 -6.19
N GLU A 193 -14.47 6.87 -4.93
CA GLU A 193 -15.27 7.49 -3.87
C GLU A 193 -15.67 8.93 -4.24
N GLY A 194 -14.77 9.67 -4.90
CA GLY A 194 -15.03 11.03 -5.36
C GLY A 194 -15.84 11.13 -6.66
N ASN A 195 -16.07 10.02 -7.36
CA ASN A 195 -16.54 10.01 -8.75
C ASN A 195 -15.68 10.90 -9.67
N GLY A 196 -14.36 10.76 -9.53
CA GLY A 196 -13.36 11.66 -10.09
C GLY A 196 -12.93 12.74 -9.09
N LEU A 197 -11.83 13.42 -9.40
CA LEU A 197 -11.25 14.48 -8.60
C LEU A 197 -11.51 15.84 -9.26
N CYS A 198 -11.64 16.87 -8.42
CA CYS A 198 -11.58 18.24 -8.92
C CYS A 198 -10.15 18.55 -9.40
N GLU A 199 -10.04 19.51 -10.30
CA GLU A 199 -8.78 19.78 -11.00
C GLU A 199 -7.65 20.17 -10.05
N TYR A 200 -7.93 21.00 -9.05
CA TYR A 200 -6.96 21.40 -8.04
C TYR A 200 -6.34 20.20 -7.29
N LEU A 201 -7.15 19.25 -6.85
CA LEU A 201 -6.66 18.04 -6.17
C LEU A 201 -5.85 17.16 -7.13
N ALA A 202 -6.31 17.04 -8.39
CA ALA A 202 -5.59 16.29 -9.41
C ALA A 202 -4.23 16.93 -9.74
N GLN A 203 -4.13 18.26 -9.75
CA GLN A 203 -2.87 19.00 -9.92
C GLN A 203 -1.91 18.73 -8.77
N ASP A 204 -2.37 18.87 -7.52
CA ASP A 204 -1.54 18.65 -6.33
C ASP A 204 -0.98 17.22 -6.28
N ILE A 205 -1.81 16.21 -6.58
CA ILE A 205 -1.37 14.81 -6.64
C ILE A 205 -0.45 14.59 -7.84
N ALA A 206 -0.80 15.08 -9.03
CA ALA A 206 0.02 14.92 -10.24
C ALA A 206 1.41 15.52 -10.07
N LYS A 207 1.53 16.67 -9.41
CA LYS A 207 2.81 17.33 -9.11
C LYS A 207 3.70 16.47 -8.23
N GLN A 208 3.14 15.90 -7.17
CA GLN A 208 3.85 15.01 -6.25
C GLN A 208 4.33 13.73 -6.94
N VAL A 209 3.46 13.10 -7.73
CA VAL A 209 3.81 11.87 -8.47
C VAL A 209 4.84 12.20 -9.57
N CYS A 210 4.71 13.31 -10.29
CA CYS A 210 5.70 13.75 -11.26
C CYS A 210 7.07 14.01 -10.60
N SER A 211 7.09 14.58 -9.38
CA SER A 211 8.33 14.78 -8.60
C SER A 211 9.01 13.45 -8.30
N ALA A 212 8.25 12.47 -7.79
CA ALA A 212 8.76 11.13 -7.53
C ALA A 212 9.31 10.46 -8.80
N VAL A 213 8.58 10.53 -9.91
CA VAL A 213 8.98 9.89 -11.18
C VAL A 213 10.20 10.57 -11.79
N ALA A 214 10.25 11.90 -11.80
CA ALA A 214 11.43 12.64 -12.25
C ALA A 214 12.67 12.29 -11.42
N TYR A 215 12.51 12.18 -10.09
CA TYR A 215 13.57 11.75 -9.18
C TYR A 215 14.07 10.32 -9.49
N MET A 216 13.16 9.37 -9.70
CA MET A 216 13.49 7.98 -10.07
C MET A 216 14.26 7.94 -11.39
N HIS A 217 13.76 8.63 -12.41
CA HIS A 217 14.40 8.68 -13.74
C HIS A 217 15.80 9.30 -13.67
N GLY A 218 15.98 10.34 -12.85
CA GLY A 218 17.30 10.93 -12.57
C GLY A 218 18.28 9.96 -11.90
N ARG A 219 17.77 9.00 -11.13
CA ARG A 219 18.54 7.87 -10.56
C ARG A 219 18.62 6.65 -11.47
N ARG A 220 18.22 6.80 -12.73
CA ARG A 220 18.19 5.74 -13.73
C ARG A 220 17.31 4.56 -13.29
N VAL A 221 16.25 4.79 -12.54
CA VAL A 221 15.24 3.80 -12.15
C VAL A 221 13.96 4.02 -12.95
N VAL A 222 13.38 2.96 -13.48
CA VAL A 222 12.07 2.97 -14.15
C VAL A 222 11.10 2.10 -13.37
N HIS A 223 9.90 2.59 -13.12
CA HIS A 223 8.89 1.91 -12.30
C HIS A 223 8.16 0.80 -13.06
N ARG A 224 7.69 1.10 -14.27
CA ARG A 224 7.01 0.19 -15.24
C ARG A 224 5.61 -0.33 -14.86
N ASP A 225 5.15 -0.19 -13.62
CA ASP A 225 3.75 -0.45 -13.22
C ASP A 225 3.12 0.74 -12.49
N LEU A 226 3.33 1.96 -12.99
CA LEU A 226 2.61 3.11 -12.43
C LEU A 226 1.12 2.99 -12.74
N LYS A 227 0.31 3.01 -11.68
CA LYS A 227 -1.16 2.97 -11.72
C LYS A 227 -1.71 3.57 -10.40
N PRO A 228 -2.98 4.00 -10.37
CA PRO A 228 -3.57 4.59 -9.16
C PRO A 228 -3.49 3.68 -7.92
N GLU A 229 -3.59 2.36 -8.07
CA GLU A 229 -3.45 1.38 -6.98
C GLU A 229 -2.06 1.42 -6.31
N ASN A 230 -1.03 1.85 -7.05
CA ASN A 230 0.35 1.95 -6.60
C ASN A 230 0.71 3.38 -6.13
N ILE A 231 -0.27 4.27 -5.99
CA ILE A 231 -0.10 5.61 -5.42
C ILE A 231 -0.89 5.66 -4.12
N LEU A 232 -0.17 5.67 -3.00
CA LEU A 232 -0.74 5.72 -1.66
C LEU A 232 -0.91 7.18 -1.22
N LEU A 233 -1.97 7.47 -0.48
CA LEU A 233 -2.30 8.80 0.01
C LEU A 233 -2.20 8.88 1.53
N SER A 234 -1.71 9.98 2.08
CA SER A 234 -1.80 10.24 3.51
C SER A 234 -3.26 10.30 3.98
N LYS A 235 -3.49 10.15 5.29
CA LYS A 235 -4.83 10.15 5.88
C LYS A 235 -5.66 11.39 5.52
N ASP A 236 -5.01 12.55 5.46
CA ASP A 236 -5.60 13.83 5.04
C ASP A 236 -5.58 14.06 3.52
N LYS A 237 -5.13 13.08 2.74
CA LYS A 237 -4.98 13.10 1.27
C LYS A 237 -4.05 14.19 0.74
N ALA A 238 -3.27 14.84 1.61
CA ALA A 238 -2.37 15.93 1.22
C ALA A 238 -1.06 15.43 0.59
N ILE A 239 -0.60 14.22 0.96
CA ILE A 239 0.66 13.64 0.50
C ILE A 239 0.38 12.39 -0.34
N ALA A 240 0.91 12.35 -1.56
CA ALA A 240 0.91 11.18 -2.43
C ALA A 240 2.29 10.54 -2.47
N LYS A 241 2.35 9.20 -2.35
CA LYS A 241 3.57 8.40 -2.36
C LYS A 241 3.47 7.26 -3.36
N VAL A 242 4.44 7.16 -4.25
CA VAL A 242 4.59 6.02 -5.17
C VAL A 242 5.06 4.80 -4.38
N ALA A 243 4.40 3.66 -4.61
CA ALA A 243 4.66 2.39 -3.95
C ALA A 243 4.76 1.24 -4.97
N ASP A 244 5.11 0.06 -4.48
CA ASP A 244 5.25 -1.21 -5.22
C ASP A 244 6.24 -1.23 -6.40
N PHE A 245 7.49 -1.55 -6.08
CA PHE A 245 8.61 -1.58 -7.03
C PHE A 245 8.91 -2.99 -7.53
N GLY A 246 7.97 -3.94 -7.41
CA GLY A 246 8.19 -5.37 -7.71
C GLY A 246 8.62 -5.67 -9.15
N ILE A 247 8.30 -4.78 -10.08
CA ILE A 247 8.80 -4.84 -11.47
C ILE A 247 9.63 -3.62 -11.86
N ALA A 248 10.12 -2.82 -10.91
CA ALA A 248 11.03 -1.72 -11.21
C ALA A 248 12.40 -2.24 -11.69
N LYS A 249 13.14 -1.39 -12.42
CA LYS A 249 14.44 -1.76 -12.99
C LYS A 249 15.39 -0.56 -13.11
N PHE A 250 16.69 -0.78 -12.91
CA PHE A 250 17.72 0.18 -13.30
C PHE A 250 17.90 0.20 -14.83
N LEU A 251 17.98 1.36 -15.46
CA LEU A 251 18.16 1.50 -16.91
C LEU A 251 19.43 0.81 -17.42
N ASP A 252 20.46 0.70 -16.57
CA ASP A 252 21.74 0.05 -16.91
C ASP A 252 21.74 -1.47 -16.68
N ASP A 253 20.69 -2.02 -16.08
CA ASP A 253 20.60 -3.44 -15.81
C ASP A 253 20.40 -4.21 -17.14
N THR A 254 21.33 -5.10 -17.47
CA THR A 254 21.27 -5.94 -18.67
C THR A 254 20.50 -7.25 -18.43
N ALA A 255 20.06 -7.51 -17.20
CA ALA A 255 19.26 -8.68 -16.88
C ALA A 255 17.99 -8.74 -17.73
N GLN A 256 17.69 -9.95 -18.23
CA GLN A 256 16.49 -10.24 -19.01
C GLN A 256 15.26 -10.10 -18.12
N MET A 257 14.60 -8.96 -18.15
CA MET A 257 13.23 -8.82 -17.67
C MET A 257 12.26 -8.91 -18.86
N PRO A 258 11.05 -9.46 -18.66
CA PRO A 258 10.02 -9.44 -19.68
C PRO A 258 9.80 -8.01 -20.16
N ARG A 259 9.83 -7.82 -21.49
CA ARG A 259 9.53 -6.53 -22.11
C ARG A 259 8.09 -6.11 -21.85
N VAL A 260 7.18 -7.08 -21.90
CA VAL A 260 5.76 -6.88 -21.60
C VAL A 260 5.50 -7.28 -20.15
N CYS A 261 5.31 -6.29 -19.28
CA CYS A 261 4.94 -6.44 -17.87
C CYS A 261 4.16 -5.20 -17.43
N GLY A 262 3.42 -5.30 -16.33
CA GLY A 262 2.55 -4.24 -15.81
C GLY A 262 1.08 -4.39 -16.21
N THR A 263 0.26 -3.49 -15.71
CA THR A 263 -1.20 -3.55 -15.85
C THR A 263 -1.64 -3.04 -17.22
N PRO A 264 -2.33 -3.83 -18.08
CA PRO A 264 -2.57 -3.51 -19.50
C PRO A 264 -3.16 -2.13 -19.77
N THR A 265 -4.05 -1.64 -18.91
CA THR A 265 -4.66 -0.32 -19.01
C THR A 265 -3.61 0.81 -19.04
N TYR A 266 -2.50 0.68 -18.33
CA TYR A 266 -1.50 1.74 -18.16
C TYR A 266 -0.26 1.56 -19.05
N LEU A 267 -0.21 0.50 -19.87
CA LEU A 267 0.94 0.22 -20.74
C LEU A 267 1.02 1.18 -21.94
N ALA A 268 2.25 1.61 -22.20
CA ALA A 268 2.58 2.42 -23.36
C ALA A 268 2.64 1.58 -24.66
N PRO A 269 2.28 2.13 -25.83
CA PRO A 269 2.24 1.40 -27.09
C PRO A 269 3.57 0.76 -27.51
N GLU A 270 4.69 1.38 -27.17
CA GLU A 270 6.03 0.94 -27.53
C GLU A 270 6.46 -0.36 -26.83
N VAL A 271 5.82 -0.72 -25.70
CA VAL A 271 6.05 -1.97 -24.97
C VAL A 271 5.83 -3.20 -25.88
N PHE A 272 4.88 -3.09 -26.83
CA PHE A 272 4.57 -4.13 -27.82
C PHE A 272 5.20 -3.87 -29.20
N SER A 273 5.79 -2.69 -29.42
CA SER A 273 6.30 -2.25 -30.73
C SER A 273 7.82 -2.39 -30.86
N GLY A 274 8.47 -3.08 -29.92
CA GLY A 274 9.93 -3.32 -29.90
C GLY A 274 10.75 -2.27 -29.14
N GLY A 275 10.09 -1.30 -28.50
CA GLY A 275 10.73 -0.23 -27.73
C GLY A 275 11.53 0.77 -28.58
N VAL A 276 12.03 1.83 -27.95
CA VAL A 276 12.99 2.76 -28.56
C VAL A 276 14.19 2.85 -27.62
N PRO A 277 15.39 2.36 -28.02
CA PRO A 277 16.56 2.38 -27.16
C PRO A 277 16.84 3.76 -26.58
N GLY A 278 17.01 3.84 -25.26
CA GLY A 278 17.23 5.09 -24.52
C GLY A 278 15.97 5.81 -24.03
N TYR A 279 14.77 5.33 -24.37
CA TYR A 279 13.49 5.96 -24.01
C TYR A 279 12.63 5.06 -23.10
N ASP A 280 13.21 4.01 -22.53
CA ASP A 280 12.50 3.02 -21.70
C ASP A 280 11.83 3.65 -20.48
N HIS A 281 12.37 4.76 -19.96
CA HIS A 281 11.79 5.49 -18.83
C HIS A 281 10.47 6.21 -19.18
N LEU A 282 10.22 6.50 -20.47
CA LEU A 282 9.02 7.24 -20.88
C LEU A 282 7.74 6.41 -20.84
N VAL A 283 7.83 5.09 -20.62
CA VAL A 283 6.65 4.27 -20.31
C VAL A 283 5.95 4.79 -19.05
N ASP A 284 6.72 5.22 -18.04
CA ASP A 284 6.18 5.81 -16.82
C ASP A 284 5.48 7.15 -17.12
N SER A 285 5.99 7.94 -18.06
CA SER A 285 5.36 9.20 -18.49
C SER A 285 4.02 8.96 -19.18
N TRP A 286 3.89 7.89 -19.96
CA TRP A 286 2.60 7.48 -20.50
C TRP A 286 1.63 7.08 -19.38
N SER A 287 2.08 6.25 -18.44
CA SER A 287 1.27 5.83 -17.30
C SER A 287 0.79 7.03 -16.46
N LEU A 288 1.64 8.05 -16.24
CA LEU A 288 1.24 9.32 -15.63
C LEU A 288 0.09 9.99 -16.39
N GLY A 289 0.15 10.05 -17.72
CA GLY A 289 -0.95 10.59 -18.53
C GLY A 289 -2.26 9.84 -18.34
N VAL A 290 -2.20 8.50 -18.25
CA VAL A 290 -3.37 7.66 -17.98
C VAL A 290 -3.91 7.93 -16.57
N ILE A 291 -3.05 8.04 -15.55
CA ILE A 291 -3.43 8.31 -14.16
C ILE A 291 -4.12 9.68 -14.05
N VAL A 292 -3.54 10.73 -14.62
CA VAL A 292 -4.15 12.08 -14.60
C VAL A 292 -5.49 12.09 -15.32
N PHE A 293 -5.61 11.38 -16.44
CA PHE A 293 -6.90 11.22 -17.10
C PHE A 293 -7.91 10.52 -16.20
N CYS A 294 -7.54 9.41 -15.54
CA CYS A 294 -8.43 8.71 -14.61
C CYS A 294 -8.89 9.60 -13.45
N MET A 295 -7.98 10.40 -12.87
CA MET A 295 -8.32 11.36 -11.82
C MET A 295 -9.38 12.35 -12.30
N LEU A 296 -9.26 12.88 -13.51
CA LEU A 296 -10.16 13.92 -14.02
C LEU A 296 -11.46 13.34 -14.62
N ALA A 297 -11.43 12.20 -15.28
CA ALA A 297 -12.58 11.69 -16.04
C ALA A 297 -13.35 10.56 -15.32
N ASN A 298 -12.81 10.03 -14.21
CA ASN A 298 -13.29 8.81 -13.55
C ASN A 298 -13.48 7.61 -14.52
N CYS A 299 -12.65 7.55 -15.56
CA CYS A 299 -12.62 6.45 -16.51
C CYS A 299 -11.25 6.37 -17.19
N THR A 300 -10.98 5.25 -17.86
CA THR A 300 -9.74 5.12 -18.65
C THR A 300 -9.80 6.00 -19.91
N PRO A 301 -8.67 6.47 -20.43
CA PRO A 301 -8.63 7.32 -21.62
C PRO A 301 -9.00 6.61 -22.92
N PHE A 302 -8.95 5.28 -22.97
CA PHE A 302 -8.92 4.56 -24.23
C PHE A 302 -10.31 4.09 -24.68
N ILE A 303 -10.57 4.28 -25.98
CA ILE A 303 -11.68 3.60 -26.66
C ILE A 303 -11.20 2.18 -26.95
N GLU A 304 -11.79 1.23 -26.25
CA GLU A 304 -11.38 -0.17 -26.29
C GLU A 304 -12.36 -1.01 -27.12
N ASP A 305 -11.83 -1.75 -28.09
CA ASP A 305 -12.57 -2.78 -28.83
C ASP A 305 -12.19 -4.15 -28.26
N GLU A 306 -13.06 -4.69 -27.41
CA GLU A 306 -12.81 -5.95 -26.70
C GLU A 306 -12.72 -7.17 -27.63
N SER A 307 -13.15 -7.06 -28.88
CA SER A 307 -13.00 -8.13 -29.87
C SER A 307 -11.55 -8.31 -30.35
N LEU A 308 -10.70 -7.30 -30.18
CA LEU A 308 -9.31 -7.33 -30.59
C LEU A 308 -8.40 -7.88 -29.49
N PRO A 309 -7.32 -8.61 -29.85
CA PRO A 309 -6.29 -8.99 -28.88
C PRO A 309 -5.69 -7.77 -28.17
N ILE A 310 -5.39 -7.91 -26.87
CA ILE A 310 -4.88 -6.81 -26.03
C ILE A 310 -3.66 -6.09 -26.62
N ALA A 311 -2.73 -6.83 -27.25
CA ALA A 311 -1.56 -6.25 -27.90
C ALA A 311 -1.96 -5.30 -29.04
N ARG A 312 -2.95 -5.66 -29.87
CA ARG A 312 -3.45 -4.80 -30.95
C ARG A 312 -4.18 -3.58 -30.40
N ARG A 313 -4.97 -3.77 -29.34
CA ARG A 313 -5.64 -2.69 -28.64
C ARG A 313 -4.62 -1.65 -28.18
N ILE A 314 -3.58 -2.08 -27.45
CA ILE A 314 -2.53 -1.22 -26.90
C ILE A 314 -1.75 -0.47 -28.00
N VAL A 315 -1.32 -1.16 -29.06
CA VAL A 315 -0.55 -0.54 -30.15
C VAL A 315 -1.36 0.52 -30.92
N HIS A 316 -2.67 0.34 -31.03
CA HIS A 316 -3.56 1.24 -31.78
C HIS A 316 -4.50 2.06 -30.90
N ARG A 317 -4.14 2.28 -29.63
CA ARG A 317 -4.95 3.01 -28.66
C ARG A 317 -5.36 4.38 -29.18
N LYS A 318 -6.66 4.65 -29.08
CA LYS A 318 -7.24 5.97 -29.35
C LYS A 318 -7.77 6.53 -28.05
N VAL A 319 -7.40 7.77 -27.75
CA VAL A 319 -7.88 8.47 -26.57
C VAL A 319 -9.25 9.10 -26.86
N ASP A 320 -10.22 8.91 -25.97
CA ASP A 320 -11.52 9.57 -26.00
C ASP A 320 -11.45 10.95 -25.33
N TRP A 321 -10.90 11.93 -26.06
CA TRP A 321 -10.72 13.30 -25.54
C TRP A 321 -12.01 13.97 -25.09
N LYS A 322 -13.18 13.51 -25.56
CA LYS A 322 -14.50 14.06 -25.17
C LYS A 322 -14.80 13.86 -23.69
N ARG A 323 -14.17 12.86 -23.05
CA ARG A 323 -14.33 12.60 -21.61
C ARG A 323 -13.59 13.61 -20.72
N LEU A 324 -12.61 14.30 -21.30
CA LEU A 324 -11.81 15.32 -20.61
C LEU A 324 -12.23 16.74 -20.97
N ASP A 325 -13.11 16.90 -21.97
CA ASP A 325 -13.60 18.20 -22.43
C ASP A 325 -14.53 18.84 -21.38
N ARG A 326 -13.93 19.65 -20.51
CA ARG A 326 -14.59 20.38 -19.42
C ARG A 326 -14.85 21.86 -19.78
N GLY A 327 -14.62 22.26 -21.04
CA GLY A 327 -14.73 23.64 -21.49
C GLY A 327 -13.40 24.37 -21.62
N ASN A 328 -13.47 25.65 -22.01
CA ASN A 328 -12.31 26.43 -22.44
C ASN A 328 -11.61 27.09 -21.24
N HIS A 329 -10.71 26.36 -20.59
CA HIS A 329 -9.80 26.90 -19.57
C HIS A 329 -8.56 27.53 -20.22
N GLU A 330 -8.06 28.63 -19.64
CA GLU A 330 -6.87 29.36 -20.15
C GLU A 330 -5.60 28.49 -20.11
N VAL A 331 -5.54 27.54 -19.17
CA VAL A 331 -4.54 26.46 -19.11
C VAL A 331 -5.29 25.14 -19.03
N SER A 332 -5.11 24.28 -20.04
CA SER A 332 -5.94 23.09 -20.18
C SER A 332 -5.28 21.82 -19.60
N PRO A 333 -5.97 21.06 -18.73
CA PRO A 333 -5.54 19.71 -18.36
C PRO A 333 -5.41 18.79 -19.58
N LEU A 334 -6.15 19.10 -20.65
CA LEU A 334 -6.08 18.36 -21.91
C LEU A 334 -4.70 18.47 -22.56
N ASP A 335 -4.08 19.64 -22.57
CA ASP A 335 -2.73 19.82 -23.13
C ASP A 335 -1.69 19.01 -22.33
N PHE A 336 -1.78 19.06 -21.00
CA PHE A 336 -0.90 18.29 -20.11
C PHE A 336 -1.00 16.78 -20.40
N VAL A 337 -2.22 16.24 -20.42
CA VAL A 337 -2.47 14.81 -20.68
C VAL A 337 -2.08 14.44 -22.12
N ALA A 338 -2.38 15.28 -23.10
CA ALA A 338 -2.05 15.03 -24.51
C ALA A 338 -0.55 14.91 -24.76
N ARG A 339 0.27 15.71 -24.07
CA ARG A 339 1.74 15.66 -24.16
C ARG A 339 2.35 14.41 -23.51
N LEU A 340 1.67 13.83 -22.51
CA LEU A 340 2.05 12.54 -21.90
C LEU A 340 1.57 11.33 -22.72
N LEU A 341 0.39 11.41 -23.33
CA LEU A 341 -0.21 10.34 -24.15
C LEU A 341 0.22 10.38 -25.63
N VAL A 342 1.48 10.75 -25.89
CA VAL A 342 2.07 10.70 -27.23
C VAL A 342 2.62 9.30 -27.52
N SER A 343 2.16 8.67 -28.62
CA SER A 343 2.56 7.30 -28.97
C SER A 343 4.06 7.17 -29.29
N ASN A 344 4.68 8.19 -29.89
CA ASN A 344 6.12 8.20 -30.14
C ASN A 344 6.88 8.66 -28.87
N PRO A 345 7.68 7.79 -28.22
CA PRO A 345 8.37 8.16 -27.00
C PRO A 345 9.34 9.34 -27.21
N ARG A 346 9.95 9.47 -28.39
CA ARG A 346 10.94 10.53 -28.65
C ARG A 346 10.39 11.96 -28.53
N THR A 347 9.08 12.10 -28.66
CA THR A 347 8.36 13.37 -28.60
C THR A 347 7.38 13.41 -27.43
N ARG A 348 7.39 12.38 -26.57
CA ARG A 348 6.55 12.32 -25.37
C ARG A 348 7.19 13.16 -24.28
N MET A 349 6.37 13.96 -23.61
CA MET A 349 6.81 14.76 -22.46
C MET A 349 7.30 13.86 -21.34
N THR A 350 8.46 14.19 -20.78
CA THR A 350 9.05 13.50 -19.63
C THR A 350 8.38 13.97 -18.32
N ALA A 351 8.53 13.20 -17.23
CA ALA A 351 8.05 13.63 -15.91
C ALA A 351 8.72 14.94 -15.43
N ALA A 352 10.00 15.15 -15.78
CA ALA A 352 10.72 16.38 -15.44
C ALA A 352 10.20 17.61 -16.21
N GLU A 353 9.85 17.44 -17.48
CA GLU A 353 9.18 18.49 -18.26
C GLU A 353 7.75 18.73 -17.78
N ALA A 354 7.04 17.67 -17.39
CA ALA A 354 5.68 17.75 -16.85
C ALA A 354 5.60 18.66 -15.62
N LEU A 355 6.60 18.60 -14.72
CA LEU A 355 6.71 19.49 -13.55
C LEU A 355 6.76 21.00 -13.88
N ASN A 356 7.15 21.34 -15.10
CA ASN A 356 7.24 22.73 -15.57
C ASN A 356 6.09 23.09 -16.53
N HIS A 357 5.14 22.17 -16.74
CA HIS A 357 4.00 22.42 -17.59
C HIS A 357 3.07 23.45 -16.91
N PRO A 358 2.50 24.44 -17.63
CA PRO A 358 1.67 25.49 -17.03
C PRO A 358 0.46 25.01 -16.21
N TRP A 359 0.08 23.75 -16.37
CA TRP A 359 -1.04 23.13 -15.65
C TRP A 359 -0.68 22.70 -14.22
N LEU A 360 0.61 22.56 -13.88
CA LEU A 360 1.12 22.26 -12.53
C LEU A 360 1.82 23.46 -11.90
#